data_AF-A0A2A4MWH1-F1
#
_entry.id   AF-A0A2A4MWH1-F1
#
_cell.length_a   1.000
_cell.length_b   1.000
_cell.length_c   1.000
_cell.angle_alpha   90.00
_cell.angle_beta   90.00
_cell.angle_gamma   90.00
#
_symmetry.space_group_name_H-M   'P 1'
#
loop_
_entity.id
_entity.type
_entity.pdbx_description
1 polymer ?
#
loop_
_entity_poly.entity_id
_entity_poly.type
_entity_poly.pdbx_seq_one_letter_code
_entity_poly.pdbx_strand_id
1 'polypeptide(L)' 'MGFLDILCDATRRNSLELIAEGVETEQQKTILIEKGVHIMQGYLFSYPLSGNDLIAFLKRPLENKMA' A
#
# COMPACT_ATOMS: atom_id res chain seq x y z
N MET A 1 -11.41 4.96 18.54
CA MET A 1 -10.26 5.78 18.12
C MET A 1 -9.00 4.97 18.39
N GLY A 2 -8.50 4.30 17.36
CA GLY A 2 -7.27 3.50 17.41
C GLY A 2 -6.06 4.28 16.91
N PHE A 3 -4.85 3.74 17.11
CA PHE A 3 -3.59 4.38 16.70
C PHE A 3 -3.56 4.76 15.21
N LEU A 4 -4.12 3.91 14.33
CA LEU A 4 -4.22 4.19 12.89
C LEU A 4 -5.04 5.44 12.58
N ASP A 5 -6.10 5.72 13.34
CA ASP A 5 -6.96 6.89 13.12
C ASP A 5 -6.17 8.19 13.39
N ILE A 6 -5.34 8.19 14.43
CA ILE A 6 -4.49 9.32 14.81
C ILE A 6 -3.51 9.65 13.68
N LEU A 7 -2.87 8.64 13.09
CA LEU A 7 -1.93 8.84 11.99
C LEU A 7 -2.63 9.39 10.74
N CYS A 8 -3.77 8.81 10.36
CA CYS A 8 -4.53 9.27 9.20
C CYS A 8 -5.00 10.72 9.35
N ASP A 9 -5.46 11.12 10.55
CA ASP A 9 -5.89 12.50 10.80
C ASP A 9 -4.72 13.48 10.86
N ALA A 10 -3.54 13.03 11.31
CA ALA A 10 -2.34 13.85 11.29
C ALA A 10 -1.85 14.11 9.87
N THR A 11 -1.79 13.09 9.00
CA THR A 11 -1.29 13.25 7.63
C THR A 11 -2.21 14.11 6.78
N ARG A 12 -3.54 13.90 6.86
CA ARG A 12 -4.53 14.71 6.14
C ARG A 12 -4.45 16.20 6.46
N ARG A 13 -4.29 16.56 7.74
CA ARG A 13 -4.21 17.98 8.18
C ARG A 13 -2.94 18.68 7.71
N ASN A 14 -1.88 17.94 7.43
CA ASN A 14 -0.59 18.47 7.03
C ASN A 14 -0.29 18.26 5.54
N SER A 15 -1.27 17.76 4.77
CA SER A 15 -1.09 17.41 3.35
C SER A 15 0.10 16.47 3.11
N LEU A 16 0.33 15.54 4.04
CA LEU A 16 1.38 14.53 3.94
C LEU A 16 0.81 13.25 3.33
N GLU A 17 1.64 12.57 2.56
CA GLU A 17 1.34 11.25 2.04
C GLU A 17 1.70 10.17 3.08
N LEU A 18 0.83 9.17 3.24
CA LEU A 18 1.03 8.07 4.17
C LEU A 18 1.25 6.77 3.39
N ILE A 19 2.37 6.10 3.69
CA ILE A 19 2.70 4.78 3.15
C ILE A 19 2.48 3.75 4.27
N ALA A 20 1.61 2.77 4.02
CA ALA A 20 1.45 1.63 4.92
C ALA A 20 2.39 0.49 4.50
N GLU A 21 3.38 0.17 5.33
CA GLU A 21 4.31 -0.94 5.11
C GLU A 21 3.85 -2.22 5.82
N GLY A 22 4.20 -3.38 5.27
CA GLY A 22 3.84 -4.69 5.84
C GLY A 22 2.40 -5.13 5.55
N VAL A 23 1.80 -4.68 4.43
CA VAL A 23 0.47 -5.14 4.00
C VAL A 23 0.58 -6.51 3.35
N GLU A 24 0.06 -7.54 4.03
CA GLU A 24 0.20 -8.94 3.63
C GLU A 24 -1.13 -9.59 3.21
N THR A 25 -2.26 -9.02 3.62
CA THR A 25 -3.60 -9.60 3.37
C THR A 25 -4.56 -8.58 2.74
N GLU A 26 -5.51 -9.07 1.93
CA GLU A 26 -6.57 -8.22 1.36
C GLU A 26 -7.41 -7.55 2.47
N GLN A 27 -7.62 -8.21 3.61
CA GLN A 27 -8.33 -7.62 4.75
C GLN A 27 -7.62 -6.36 5.28
N GLN A 28 -6.29 -6.40 5.44
CA GLN A 28 -5.51 -5.23 5.85
C GLN A 28 -5.61 -4.10 4.82
N LYS A 29 -5.48 -4.43 3.53
CA LYS A 29 -5.66 -3.47 2.43
C LYS A 29 -7.03 -2.80 2.47
N THR A 30 -8.11 -3.57 2.62
CA THR A 30 -9.47 -3.03 2.70
C THR A 30 -9.62 -2.02 3.84
N ILE A 31 -9.14 -2.36 5.05
CA ILE A 31 -9.19 -1.46 6.21
C ILE A 31 -8.39 -0.17 5.95
N LEU A 32 -7.23 -0.27 5.30
CA LEU A 32 -6.39 0.89 4.97
C LEU A 32 -7.06 1.80 3.92
N ILE A 33 -7.70 1.21 2.89
CA ILE A 33 -8.47 1.96 1.87
C ILE A 33 -9.65 2.69 2.52
N GLU A 34 -10.42 2.02 3.39
CA GLU A 34 -11.53 2.64 4.13
C GLU A 34 -11.07 3.82 5.00
N LYS A 35 -9.80 3.80 5.45
CA LYS A 35 -9.16 4.88 6.19
C LYS A 35 -8.49 5.92 5.28
N GLY A 36 -8.63 5.83 3.96
CA GLY A 36 -8.06 6.79 3.01
C GLY A 36 -6.53 6.71 2.87
N VAL A 37 -5.94 5.55 3.17
CA VAL A 37 -4.54 5.26 2.87
C VAL A 37 -4.47 4.60 1.49
N HIS A 38 -3.70 5.21 0.58
CA HIS A 38 -3.68 4.80 -0.83
C HIS A 38 -2.33 4.27 -1.31
N ILE A 39 -1.24 4.51 -0.57
CA ILE A 39 0.07 3.94 -0.86
C ILE A 39 0.37 2.84 0.14
N MET A 40 0.71 1.66 -0.38
CA MET A 40 0.93 0.47 0.42
C MET A 40 2.12 -0.32 -0.13
N GLN A 41 2.88 -0.92 0.77
CA GLN A 41 3.93 -1.87 0.48
C GLN A 41 3.74 -3.12 1.34
N GLY A 42 3.93 -4.28 0.76
CA GLY A 42 4.00 -5.54 1.49
C GLY A 42 3.82 -6.74 0.59
N TYR A 43 3.88 -7.94 1.18
CA TYR A 43 3.88 -9.19 0.44
C TYR A 43 2.57 -9.48 -0.28
N LEU A 44 1.49 -8.76 0.05
CA LEU A 44 0.27 -8.78 -0.75
C LEU A 44 0.52 -8.33 -2.20
N PHE A 45 1.45 -7.39 -2.40
CA PHE A 45 1.77 -6.81 -3.71
C PHE A 45 2.98 -7.48 -4.35
N SER A 46 4.09 -7.55 -3.59
CA SER A 46 5.33 -8.18 -4.03
C SER A 46 6.22 -8.49 -2.84
N TYR A 47 6.98 -9.58 -2.95
CA TYR A 47 8.17 -9.78 -2.15
C TYR A 47 9.29 -8.80 -2.57
N PRO A 48 10.34 -8.61 -1.74
CA PRO A 48 11.54 -7.90 -2.15
C PRO A 48 12.17 -8.60 -3.34
N LEU A 49 12.50 -7.83 -4.37
CA LEU A 49 13.02 -8.34 -5.63
C LEU A 49 14.51 -8.02 -5.77
N SER A 50 15.26 -8.90 -6.45
CA SER A 50 16.59 -8.54 -6.94
C SER A 50 16.49 -7.44 -8.01
N GLY A 51 17.60 -6.78 -8.34
CA GLY A 51 17.60 -5.77 -9.39
C GLY A 51 17.11 -6.31 -10.74
N ASN A 52 17.51 -7.53 -11.11
CA ASN A 52 17.07 -8.16 -12.36
C ASN A 52 15.57 -8.50 -12.34
N ASP A 53 15.08 -9.01 -11.21
CA ASP A 53 13.66 -9.37 -11.06
C ASP A 53 12.78 -8.12 -11.04
N LEU A 54 13.25 -7.00 -10.48
CA LEU A 54 12.56 -5.72 -10.53
C LEU A 54 12.37 -5.24 -11.97
N ILE A 55 13.40 -5.35 -12.83
CA ILE A 55 13.28 -4.97 -14.25
C ILE A 55 12.26 -5.84 -14.97
N ALA A 56 12.22 -7.14 -14.69
CA ALA A 56 11.21 -8.04 -15.25
C ALA A 56 9.80 -7.69 -14.74
N PHE A 57 9.67 -7.41 -13.44
CA PHE A 57 8.42 -7.01 -12.80
C PHE A 57 7.83 -5.74 -13.42
N LEU A 58 8.66 -4.70 -13.64
CA LEU A 58 8.24 -3.43 -14.23
C LEU A 58 7.82 -3.53 -15.71
N LYS A 59 8.31 -4.54 -16.43
CA LYS A 59 7.97 -4.78 -17.84
C LYS A 59 6.70 -5.61 -18.02
N ARG A 60 6.19 -6.23 -16.96
CA ARG A 60 4.94 -7.00 -17.00
C ARG A 60 3.80 -6.04 -17.35
N PRO A 61 2.89 -6.40 -18.27
CA PRO A 61 1.68 -5.62 -18.51
C PRO A 61 0.94 -5.44 -17.19
N LEU A 62 0.47 -4.22 -16.90
CA LEU A 62 -0.42 -3.99 -15.77
C LEU A 62 -1.64 -4.90 -15.96
N GLU A 63 -1.79 -5.90 -15.10
CA GLU A 63 -3.06 -6.60 -14.99
C GLU A 63 -4.06 -5.60 -14.45
N ASN A 64 -4.97 -5.13 -15.31
CA ASN A 64 -6.16 -4.41 -14.87
C ASN A 64 -7.03 -5.37 -14.06
N LYS A 65 -6.66 -5.59 -12.79
CA LYS A 65 -7.61 -6.02 -11.79
C LYS A 65 -8.45 -4.80 -11.44
N MET A 66 -9.41 -4.49 -12.32
CA MET A 66 -10.56 -3.68 -11.91
C MET A 66 -11.25 -4.46 -10.80
N ALA A 67 -11.00 -4.03 -9.58
CA ALA A 67 -11.73 -4.40 -8.37
C ALA A 67 -12.05 -3.09 -7.64
#